data_AF-A0A544TWI5-F1
#
_entry.id   AF-A0A544TWI5-F1
#
_cell.length_a   1.000
_cell.length_b   1.000
_cell.length_c   1.000
_cell.angle_alpha   90.00
_cell.angle_beta   90.00
_cell.angle_gamma   90.00
#
_symmetry.space_group_name_H-M   'P 1'
#
loop_
_entity.id
_entity.type
_entity.pdbx_description
1 polymer ?
#
loop_
_entity_poly.entity_id
_entity_poly.type
_entity_poly.pdbx_seq_one_letter_code
_entity_poly.pdbx_strand_id
1 'polypeptide(L)' 'MASTKTRLRSIRRKANKHINKKNNTITVCAEDFFWVLTQIHISNNLEILEEQNQKLVDENNALRKALEVNE' A
#
# COMPACT_ATOMS: atom_id res chain seq x y z
N MET A 1 1.56 -1.93 -11.22
CA MET A 1 1.51 -1.07 -10.01
C MET A 1 2.69 -1.40 -9.12
N ALA A 2 3.41 -0.42 -8.55
CA ALA A 2 4.52 -0.72 -7.65
C ALA A 2 3.97 -1.32 -6.34
N SER A 3 4.49 -2.48 -5.93
CA SER A 3 4.02 -3.18 -4.73
C SER A 3 4.17 -2.32 -3.47
N THR A 4 3.33 -2.58 -2.46
CA THR A 4 3.39 -1.93 -1.13
C THR A 4 4.81 -1.98 -0.56
N LYS A 5 5.53 -3.10 -0.72
CA LYS A 5 6.96 -3.24 -0.34
C LYS A 5 7.89 -2.25 -1.06
N THR A 6 7.65 -1.97 -2.33
CA THR A 6 8.44 -1.02 -3.13
C THR A 6 8.15 0.42 -2.72
N ARG A 7 6.87 0.73 -2.45
CA ARG A 7 6.43 2.02 -1.90
C ARG A 7 7.09 2.30 -0.54
N LEU A 8 7.08 1.32 0.37
CA LEU A 8 7.72 1.41 1.68
C LEU A 8 9.24 1.63 1.59
N ARG A 9 9.92 0.97 0.64
CA ARG A 9 11.35 1.20 0.39
C ARG A 9 11.65 2.61 -0.11
N SER A 10 10.79 3.18 -0.95
CA SER A 10 10.91 4.55 -1.43
C SER A 10 10.72 5.56 -0.29
N ILE A 11 9.69 5.36 0.53
CA ILE A 11 9.40 6.18 1.72
C ILE A 11 10.58 6.14 2.71
N ARG A 12 11.13 4.95 3.00
CA ARG A 12 12.33 4.77 3.84
C ARG A 12 13.59 5.46 3.28
N ARG A 13 13.69 5.64 1.96
CA ARG A 13 14.80 6.38 1.33
C ARG A 13 14.64 7.89 1.48
N LYS A 14 13.40 8.39 1.49
CA LYS A 14 13.08 9.81 1.61
C LYS A 14 13.08 10.33 3.06
N ALA A 15 12.79 9.47 4.03
CA ALA A 15 12.82 9.82 5.45
C ALA A 15 14.21 10.32 5.88
N ASN A 16 14.26 11.44 6.59
CA ASN A 16 15.48 12.05 7.07
C ASN A 16 16.00 11.24 8.27
N LYS A 17 17.20 10.68 8.15
CA LYS A 17 17.75 9.75 9.12
C LYS A 17 19.21 10.07 9.43
N HIS A 18 19.56 9.95 10.69
CA HIS A 18 20.93 9.99 11.16
C HIS A 18 21.39 8.57 11.46
N ILE A 19 22.45 8.12 10.78
CA ILE A 19 23.04 6.78 11.00
C ILE A 19 24.28 6.96 11.86
N ASN A 20 24.23 6.49 13.09
CA ASN A 20 25.41 6.41 13.94
C ASN A 20 26.04 5.01 13.79
N LYS A 21 27.16 4.96 13.06
CA LYS A 21 27.87 3.72 12.75
C LYS A 21 28.57 3.10 13.96
N LYS A 22 28.90 3.89 14.99
CA LYS A 22 29.67 3.44 16.16
C LYS A 22 28.87 2.52 17.07
N ASN A 23 27.57 2.76 17.16
CA ASN A 23 26.62 2.00 17.98
C ASN A 23 25.56 1.30 17.13
N ASN A 24 25.72 1.30 15.80
CA ASN A 24 24.81 0.70 14.83
C ASN A 24 23.34 1.16 15.00
N THR A 25 23.15 2.45 15.33
CA THR A 25 21.81 3.03 15.54
C THR A 25 21.39 3.90 14.36
N ILE A 26 20.09 3.91 14.08
CA ILE A 26 19.48 4.80 13.09
C ILE A 26 18.44 5.62 13.84
N THR A 27 18.65 6.93 13.89
CA THR A 27 17.68 7.89 14.44
C THR A 27 16.89 8.47 13.27
N VAL A 28 15.57 8.47 13.37
CA VAL A 28 14.65 9.04 12.38
C VAL A 28 13.95 10.23 13.03
N CYS A 29 13.79 11.32 12.30
CA CYS A 29 13.02 12.46 12.80
C CYS A 29 11.58 12.02 13.13
N ALA A 30 11.01 12.51 14.24
CA ALA A 30 9.67 12.11 14.66
C ALA A 30 8.60 12.42 13.60
N GLU A 31 8.70 13.58 12.94
CA GLU A 31 7.79 13.96 11.86
C GLU A 31 7.86 12.99 10.68
N ASP A 32 9.07 12.60 10.27
CA ASP A 32 9.27 11.60 9.21
C ASP A 32 8.78 10.22 9.63
N PHE A 33 8.93 9.85 10.91
CA PHE A 33 8.44 8.59 11.44
C PHE A 33 6.91 8.51 11.36
N PHE A 34 6.21 9.55 11.82
CA PHE A 34 4.75 9.62 11.71
C PHE A 34 4.30 9.67 10.26
N TRP A 35 4.95 10.47 9.42
CA TRP A 35 4.65 10.52 8.00
C TRP A 35 4.79 9.13 7.34
N VAL A 36 5.88 8.40 7.61
CA VAL A 36 6.07 7.03 7.13
C VAL A 36 4.92 6.13 7.56
N LEU A 37 4.56 6.11 8.86
CA LEU A 37 3.47 5.29 9.39
C LEU A 37 2.13 5.60 8.73
N THR A 38 1.81 6.88 8.55
CA THR A 38 0.59 7.31 7.83
C THR A 38 0.59 6.79 6.40
N GLN A 39 1.72 6.84 5.69
CA GLN A 39 1.82 6.30 4.34
C GLN A 39 1.65 4.77 4.30
N ILE A 40 2.14 4.03 5.30
CA ILE A 40 1.90 2.58 5.41
C ILE A 40 0.40 2.31 5.54
N HIS A 41 -0.25 3.02 6.46
CA HIS A 41 -1.67 2.85 6.72
C HIS A 41 -2.53 3.13 5.48
N ILE A 42 -2.29 4.24 4.79
CA ILE A 42 -2.99 4.59 3.56
C ILE A 42 -2.76 3.53 2.48
N SER A 43 -1.53 3.05 2.32
CA SER A 43 -1.22 2.02 1.31
C SER A 43 -1.97 0.72 1.57
N ASN A 44 -2.06 0.28 2.83
CA ASN A 44 -2.80 -0.93 3.19
C ASN A 44 -4.30 -0.77 2.90
N ASN A 45 -4.88 0.38 3.23
CA ASN A 45 -6.30 0.64 2.95
C ASN A 45 -6.59 0.62 1.44
N LEU A 46 -5.70 1.19 0.62
CA LEU A 46 -5.83 1.15 -0.84
C LEU A 46 -5.78 -0.27 -1.40
N GLU A 47 -4.88 -1.11 -0.89
CA GLU A 47 -4.74 -2.50 -1.33
C GLU A 47 -6.02 -3.31 -1.03
N ILE A 48 -6.60 -3.13 0.17
CA ILE A 48 -7.89 -3.73 0.52
C ILE A 48 -9.02 -3.26 -0.41
N LEU A 49 -9.08 -1.96 -0.70
CA LEU A 49 -10.09 -1.40 -1.60
C LEU A 49 -9.94 -1.92 -3.04
N GLU A 50 -8.71 -2.08 -3.52
CA GLU A 50 -8.43 -2.65 -4.84
C GLU A 50 -8.87 -4.12 -4.92
N GLU A 51 -8.61 -4.94 -3.89
CA GLU A 51 -9.08 -6.33 -3.82
C GLU A 51 -10.62 -6.42 -3.79
N GLN A 52 -11.27 -5.56 -3.02
CA GLN A 52 -12.73 -5.50 -2.96
C GLN A 52 -13.34 -5.08 -4.30
N ASN A 53 -12.77 -4.06 -4.96
CA ASN A 53 -13.22 -3.63 -6.28
C ASN A 53 -13.07 -4.74 -7.32
N GLN A 54 -11.96 -5.49 -7.30
CA GLN A 54 -11.77 -6.58 -8.24
C GLN A 54 -12.85 -7.66 -8.08
N LYS A 55 -13.18 -8.04 -6.83
CA LYS A 55 -14.26 -9.00 -6.55
C LYS A 55 -15.61 -8.52 -7.10
N LEU A 56 -15.95 -7.25 -6.89
CA LEU A 56 -17.20 -6.67 -7.41
C LEU A 56 -17.27 -6.65 -8.93
N VAL A 57 -16.14 -6.42 -9.60
CA VAL A 57 -16.04 -6.49 -11.07
C VAL A 57 -16.26 -7.92 -11.56
N ASP A 58 -15.66 -8.90 -10.89
CA ASP A 58 -15.81 -10.31 -11.25
C ASP A 58 -17.26 -10.79 -11.04
N GLU A 59 -17.90 -10.38 -9.94
CA GLU A 59 -19.32 -10.63 -9.66
C GLU A 59 -20.23 -10.00 -10.74
N ASN A 60 -19.99 -8.75 -11.12
CA ASN A 60 -20.74 -8.09 -12.18
C ASN A 60 -20.60 -8.83 -13.52
N ASN A 61 -19.39 -9.26 -13.86
CA ASN A 61 -19.13 -9.99 -15.10
C ASN A 61 -19.81 -11.36 -15.09
N ALA A 62 -19.84 -12.05 -13.95
CA ALA A 62 -20.54 -13.32 -13.80
C ALA A 62 -22.06 -13.15 -13.95
N LEU A 63 -22.64 -12.11 -13.33
CA LEU A 63 -24.06 -11.80 -13.46
C LEU A 63 -24.45 -11.44 -14.89
N ARG A 64 -23.64 -10.64 -15.59
CA ARG A 64 -23.87 -10.30 -17.00
C ARG A 64 -23.91 -11.53 -17.89
N LYS A 65 -22.96 -12.44 -17.73
CA LYS A 65 -22.95 -13.72 -18.47
C LYS A 65 -24.16 -14.59 -18.15
N ALA A 66 -24.61 -14.62 -16.90
CA ALA A 66 -25.80 -15.38 -16.50
C ALA A 66 -27.09 -14.80 -17.11
N LEU A 67 -27.15 -13.48 -17.33
CA LEU A 67 -28.25 -12.82 -18.03
C LEU A 67 -28.22 -13.10 -19.53
N GLU A 68 -27.05 -13.04 -20.17
CA GLU A 68 -26.87 -13.37 -21.61
C GLU A 68 -27.26 -14.81 -21.97
N VAL A 69 -27.17 -15.76 -21.02
CA VAL A 69 -27.58 -17.16 -21.24
C VAL A 69 -29.10 -17.37 -21.12
N ASN A 70 -29.82 -16.42 -20.50
CA ASN A 70 -31.27 -16.47 -20.35
C ASN A 70 -32.04 -15.75 -21.48
N GLU A 71 -31.35 -14.99 -22.33
CA GLU A 71 -31.87 -14.40 -23.58
C GLU A 71 -31.72 -15.36 -24.75
#